data_AF-A0ABD0N4S2-F1
#
_entry.id   AF-A0ABD0N4S2-F1
#
_cell.length_a   1.000
_cell.length_b   1.000
_cell.length_c   1.000
_cell.angle_alpha   90.00
_cell.angle_beta   90.00
_cell.angle_gamma   90.00
#
_symmetry.space_group_name_H-M   'P 1'
#
loop_
_entity.id
_entity.type
_entity.pdbx_description
1 polymer ?
#
loop_
_entity_poly.entity_id
_entity_poly.type
_entity_poly.pdbx_seq_one_letter_code
_entity_poly.pdbx_strand_id
1 'polypeptide(L)'
;TSFHKLGHFVANHPVFFASAPVLISILLGASFSRYRIEENVEYLLAPKHSLAKIEGNLVDSLFPVNRSKHTLYSDLQTPGRYGRVIVTSRRGSVLDPHHANSVLK
;
A
#
# COMPACT_ATOMS: atom_id res chain seq x y z
N THR A 1 -29.29 38.46 -10.72
CA THR A 1 -30.19 38.13 -11.85
C THR A 1 -29.80 36.83 -12.56
N SER A 2 -28.52 36.47 -12.68
CA SER A 2 -28.08 35.23 -13.37
C SER A 2 -28.67 33.93 -12.79
N PHE A 3 -28.60 33.72 -11.46
CA PHE A 3 -29.20 32.54 -10.83
C PHE A 3 -30.72 32.46 -10.95
N HIS A 4 -31.40 33.60 -11.03
CA HIS A 4 -32.84 33.63 -11.28
C HIS A 4 -33.17 33.13 -12.69
N LYS A 5 -32.38 33.51 -13.71
CA LYS A 5 -32.52 32.99 -15.08
C LYS A 5 -32.21 31.50 -15.16
N LEU A 6 -31.17 31.04 -14.45
CA LEU A 6 -30.83 29.62 -14.38
C LEU A 6 -31.93 28.81 -13.69
N GLY A 7 -32.44 29.27 -12.55
CA GLY A 7 -33.52 28.62 -11.82
C GLY A 7 -34.79 28.52 -12.66
N HIS A 8 -35.14 29.59 -13.39
CA HIS A 8 -36.27 29.57 -14.33
C HIS A 8 -36.05 28.55 -15.46
N PHE A 9 -34.83 28.44 -16.01
CA PHE A 9 -34.51 27.45 -17.03
C PHE A 9 -34.61 26.01 -16.51
N VAL A 10 -34.12 25.75 -15.29
CA VAL A 10 -34.20 24.44 -14.62
C VAL A 10 -35.66 24.08 -14.33
N ALA A 11 -36.45 25.04 -13.84
CA ALA A 11 -37.88 24.85 -13.55
C ALA A 11 -38.70 24.53 -14.81
N ASN A 12 -38.29 25.03 -15.98
CA ASN A 12 -38.91 24.69 -17.27
C ASN A 12 -38.52 23.30 -17.80
N HIS A 13 -37.47 22.66 -17.25
CA HIS A 13 -36.99 21.34 -17.67
C HIS A 13 -36.77 20.39 -16.48
N PRO A 14 -37.77 20.21 -15.59
CA PRO A 14 -37.56 19.62 -14.27
C PRO A 14 -37.16 18.15 -14.35
N VAL A 15 -37.74 17.38 -15.27
CA VAL A 15 -37.45 15.94 -15.43
C VAL A 15 -36.01 15.71 -15.89
N PHE A 16 -35.53 16.51 -16.85
CA PHE A 16 -34.15 16.40 -17.34
C PHE A 16 -33.14 16.72 -16.23
N PHE A 17 -33.34 17.83 -15.52
CA PHE A 17 -32.45 18.23 -14.42
C PHE A 17 -32.57 17.36 -13.15
N ALA A 18 -33.66 16.61 -12.99
CA ALA A 18 -33.77 15.60 -11.93
C ALA A 18 -33.09 14.27 -12.31
N SER A 19 -33.34 13.77 -13.53
CA SER A 19 -32.91 12.44 -13.97
C SER A 19 -31.46 12.39 -14.46
N ALA A 20 -31.00 13.39 -15.21
CA ALA A 20 -29.66 13.41 -15.78
C ALA A 20 -28.55 13.31 -14.72
N PRO A 21 -28.52 14.12 -13.63
CA PRO A 21 -27.48 13.98 -12.61
C PRO A 21 -27.55 12.64 -11.87
N VAL A 22 -28.75 12.07 -11.70
CA VAL A 22 -28.93 10.74 -11.07
C VAL A 22 -28.33 9.65 -11.95
N LEU A 23 -28.64 9.64 -13.25
CA LEU A 23 -28.08 8.66 -14.19
C LEU A 23 -26.57 8.78 -14.31
N ILE A 24 -26.05 10.02 -14.36
CA ILE A 24 -24.60 10.28 -14.37
C ILE A 24 -23.96 9.74 -13.07
N SER A 25 -24.60 9.97 -11.92
CA SER A 25 -24.11 9.48 -10.63
C SER A 25 -24.11 7.95 -10.56
N ILE A 26 -25.14 7.28 -11.08
CA ILE A 26 -25.20 5.81 -11.14
C ILE A 26 -24.11 5.28 -12.07
N LEU A 27 -23.90 5.90 -13.24
CA LEU A 27 -22.85 5.49 -14.17
C LEU A 27 -21.46 5.63 -13.56
N LEU A 28 -21.18 6.77 -12.91
CA LEU A 28 -19.93 7.01 -12.18
C LEU A 28 -19.78 6.03 -11.02
N GLY A 29 -20.83 5.79 -10.25
CA GLY A 29 -20.86 4.83 -9.16
C GLY A 29 -20.58 3.40 -9.62
N ALA A 30 -21.18 2.97 -10.74
CA ALA A 30 -20.94 1.66 -11.32
C ALA A 30 -19.47 1.45 -11.75
N SER A 31 -18.75 2.53 -12.09
CA SER A 31 -17.31 2.49 -12.39
C SER A 31 -16.47 1.98 -11.20
N PHE A 32 -16.93 2.21 -9.97
CA PHE A 32 -16.27 1.68 -8.77
C PHE A 32 -16.35 0.16 -8.62
N SER A 33 -17.15 -0.55 -9.44
CA SER A 33 -17.18 -2.03 -9.42
C SER A 33 -15.82 -2.68 -9.69
N ARG A 34 -14.90 -1.99 -10.36
CA ARG A 34 -13.52 -2.46 -10.64
C ARG A 34 -12.46 -1.81 -9.76
N TYR A 35 -12.86 -1.09 -8.72
CA TYR A 35 -11.93 -0.46 -7.80
C TYR A 35 -11.06 -1.53 -7.11
N ARG A 36 -9.73 -1.32 -7.13
CA ARG A 36 -8.77 -2.20 -6.46
C ARG A 36 -8.12 -1.44 -5.31
N ILE A 37 -8.08 -2.05 -4.15
CA ILE A 37 -7.37 -1.53 -2.99
C ILE A 37 -5.90 -1.87 -3.17
N GLU A 38 -5.04 -0.87 -3.06
CA GLU A 38 -3.59 -1.04 -3.06
C GLU A 38 -3.12 -1.19 -1.60
N GLU A 39 -2.56 -2.35 -1.27
CA GLU A 39 -2.09 -2.67 0.09
C GLU A 39 -0.57 -2.60 0.22
N ASN A 40 0.15 -2.39 -0.89
CA ASN A 40 1.61 -2.32 -0.86
C ASN A 40 2.07 -1.01 -0.19
N VAL A 41 2.52 -1.13 1.06
CA VAL A 41 3.03 0.00 1.86
C VAL A 41 4.14 0.77 1.14
N GLU A 42 5.06 0.08 0.46
CA GLU A 42 6.14 0.75 -0.28
C GLU A 42 5.58 1.58 -1.44
N TYR A 43 4.57 1.07 -2.16
CA TYR A 43 3.89 1.83 -3.21
C TYR A 43 3.14 3.04 -2.65
N LEU A 44 2.50 2.90 -1.49
CA LEU A 44 1.71 3.97 -0.88
C LEU A 44 2.57 5.09 -0.28
N LEU A 45 3.73 4.75 0.29
CA LEU A 45 4.56 5.68 1.04
C LEU A 45 5.76 6.21 0.26
N ALA A 46 6.26 5.49 -0.74
CA ALA A 46 7.42 5.90 -1.52
C ALA A 46 7.01 6.46 -2.90
N PRO A 47 7.69 7.51 -3.40
CA PRO A 47 7.48 7.99 -4.76
C PRO A 47 7.73 6.90 -5.80
N LYS A 48 6.82 6.78 -6.78
CA LYS A 48 6.84 5.72 -7.81
C LYS A 48 8.17 5.63 -8.59
N HIS A 49 8.84 6.76 -8.81
CA HIS A 49 10.06 6.88 -9.59
C HIS A 49 11.22 7.49 -8.79
N SER A 50 11.38 7.10 -7.52
CA SER A 50 12.54 7.54 -6.74
C SER A 50 13.83 6.91 -7.27
N LEU A 51 14.95 7.65 -7.17
CA LEU A 51 16.27 7.13 -7.53
C LEU A 51 16.60 5.85 -6.75
N ALA A 52 16.32 5.81 -5.45
CA ALA A 52 16.52 4.63 -4.62
C ALA A 52 15.77 3.39 -5.15
N LYS A 53 14.56 3.56 -5.70
CA LYS A 53 13.80 2.44 -6.30
C LYS A 53 14.38 2.01 -7.64
N ILE A 54 14.86 2.95 -8.46
CA ILE A 54 15.51 2.67 -9.74
C ILE A 54 16.83 1.94 -9.50
N GLU A 55 17.67 2.45 -8.61
CA GLU A 55 18.94 1.83 -8.21
C GLU A 55 18.71 0.46 -7.58
N GLY A 56 17.74 0.34 -6.66
CA GLY A 56 17.37 -0.93 -6.04
C GLY A 56 16.91 -1.97 -7.07
N ASN A 57 16.04 -1.59 -8.01
CA ASN A 57 15.60 -2.49 -9.09
C ASN A 57 16.76 -2.88 -10.02
N LEU A 58 17.68 -1.95 -10.31
CA LEU A 58 18.84 -2.22 -11.13
C LEU A 58 19.79 -3.21 -10.44
N VAL A 59 20.05 -3.03 -9.14
CA VAL A 59 20.86 -3.95 -8.34
C VAL A 59 20.21 -5.33 -8.28
N ASP A 60 18.91 -5.41 -7.98
CA ASP A 60 18.17 -6.68 -7.94
C ASP A 60 18.21 -7.41 -9.30
N SER A 61 18.20 -6.66 -10.42
CA SER A 61 18.31 -7.22 -11.77
C SER A 61 19.71 -7.68 -12.13
N LEU A 62 20.75 -6.93 -11.74
CA LEU A 62 22.14 -7.23 -12.09
C LEU A 62 22.75 -8.29 -11.17
N PHE A 63 22.30 -8.36 -9.92
CA PHE A 63 22.85 -9.22 -8.87
C PHE A 63 21.71 -9.97 -8.14
N PRO A 64 21.04 -10.93 -8.80
CA PRO A 64 19.92 -11.64 -8.20
C PRO A 64 20.37 -12.46 -6.98
N VAL A 65 19.83 -12.14 -5.80
CA VAL A 65 20.13 -12.86 -4.55
C VAL A 65 19.20 -14.07 -4.39
N ASN A 66 19.77 -15.25 -4.12
CA ASN A 66 18.97 -16.43 -3.80
C ASN A 66 18.44 -16.38 -2.35
N ARG A 67 17.26 -15.78 -2.18
CA ARG A 67 16.59 -15.60 -0.88
C ARG A 67 16.04 -16.90 -0.25
N SER A 68 16.10 -18.04 -0.95
CA SER A 68 15.54 -19.32 -0.45
C SER A 68 16.49 -20.08 0.50
N LYS A 69 17.81 -19.86 0.38
CA LYS A 69 18.85 -20.56 1.16
C LYS A 69 19.38 -19.65 2.28
N HIS A 70 18.51 -19.41 3.26
CA HIS A 70 18.72 -18.59 4.44
C HIS A 70 19.94 -19.05 5.26
N THR A 71 21.05 -18.28 5.29
CA THR A 71 22.05 -18.37 6.38
C THR A 71 22.94 -17.13 6.55
N LEU A 72 22.97 -16.17 5.61
CA LEU A 72 23.95 -15.07 5.68
C LEU A 72 23.38 -13.85 6.41
N TYR A 73 24.18 -13.29 7.32
CA TYR A 73 23.85 -12.10 8.10
C TYR A 73 23.56 -10.86 7.22
N SER A 74 24.11 -10.84 6.00
CA SER A 74 23.86 -9.82 4.99
C SER A 74 22.40 -9.82 4.48
N ASP A 75 21.70 -10.95 4.57
CA ASP A 75 20.32 -11.07 4.08
C ASP A 75 19.31 -10.34 4.98
N LEU A 76 19.70 -9.98 6.21
CA LEU A 76 18.88 -9.22 7.15
C LEU A 76 18.66 -7.76 6.72
N GLN A 77 19.53 -7.23 5.85
CA GLN A 77 19.41 -5.87 5.32
C GLN A 77 18.69 -5.80 3.98
N THR A 78 18.46 -6.95 3.32
CA THR A 78 17.79 -7.00 2.03
C THR A 78 16.28 -6.75 2.19
N PRO A 79 15.64 -5.97 1.31
CA PRO A 79 14.18 -5.92 1.25
C PRO A 79 13.64 -7.32 0.92
N GLY A 80 12.81 -7.87 1.80
CA GLY A 80 12.29 -9.23 1.66
C GLY A 80 11.23 -9.56 2.71
N ARG A 81 10.42 -10.59 2.43
CA ARG A 81 9.38 -11.07 3.36
C ARG A 81 10.02 -11.95 4.44
N TYR A 82 10.49 -11.30 5.50
CA TYR A 82 11.06 -11.98 6.66
C TYR A 82 10.15 -11.85 7.87
N GLY A 83 9.89 -12.96 8.56
CA GLY A 83 9.43 -12.89 9.94
C GLY A 83 10.58 -12.41 10.82
N ARG A 84 10.37 -11.35 11.60
CA ARG A 84 11.35 -10.86 12.58
C ARG A 84 10.75 -11.01 13.97
N VAL A 85 11.49 -11.62 14.89
CA VAL A 85 11.11 -11.75 16.29
C VAL A 85 12.08 -10.95 17.14
N ILE A 86 11.55 -10.07 17.99
CA ILE A 86 12.34 -9.33 18.96
C ILE A 86 12.11 -10.01 20.33
N VAL A 87 13.15 -10.66 20.84
CA VAL A 87 13.11 -11.30 22.16
C VAL A 87 13.72 -10.36 23.19
N THR A 88 13.00 -10.14 24.28
CA THR A 88 13.46 -9.31 25.40
C THR A 88 13.32 -10.10 26.71
N SER A 89 14.24 -9.87 27.66
CA SER A 89 14.13 -10.43 29.00
C SER A 89 13.56 -9.38 29.95
N ARG A 90 12.60 -9.78 30.79
CA ARG A 90 12.03 -8.92 31.82
C ARG A 90 13.04 -8.61 32.94
N ARG A 91 13.99 -9.52 33.21
CA ARG A 91 15.08 -9.36 34.19
C ARG A 91 16.30 -10.20 33.77
N GLY A 92 17.50 -9.65 33.92
CA GLY A 92 18.75 -10.34 33.56
C GLY A 92 19.01 -10.37 32.05
N SER A 93 20.01 -11.14 31.63
CA SER A 93 20.47 -11.18 30.24
C SER A 93 19.65 -12.16 29.39
N VAL A 94 19.28 -11.74 28.17
CA VAL A 94 18.66 -12.61 27.14
C VAL A 94 19.63 -13.70 26.65
N LEU A 95 20.94 -13.44 26.76
CA LEU A 95 22.00 -14.37 26.37
C LEU A 95 22.30 -15.42 27.44
N ASP A 96 21.62 -15.37 28.59
CA ASP A 96 21.75 -16.41 29.60
C ASP A 96 21.33 -17.77 29.00
N PRO A 97 22.09 -18.86 29.22
CA PRO A 97 21.85 -20.15 28.56
C PRO A 97 20.43 -20.68 28.75
N HIS A 98 19.81 -20.38 29.89
CA HIS A 98 18.46 -20.85 30.20
C HIS A 98 17.40 -20.14 29.35
N HIS A 99 17.64 -18.87 28.98
CA HIS A 99 16.76 -18.09 28.09
C HIS A 99 17.10 -18.32 26.61
N ALA A 100 18.38 -18.36 26.24
CA ALA A 100 18.81 -18.52 24.85
C ALA A 100 18.36 -19.87 24.24
N ASN A 101 18.43 -20.96 25.01
CA ASN A 101 18.01 -22.28 24.55
C ASN A 101 16.48 -22.40 24.34
N SER A 102 15.69 -21.48 24.88
CA SER A 102 14.24 -21.45 24.65
C SER A 102 13.85 -20.81 23.32
N VAL A 103 14.75 -20.02 22.73
CA VAL A 103 14.51 -19.26 21.48
C VAL A 103 15.14 -19.95 20.27
N LEU A 104 16.28 -20.61 20.47
CA LEU A 104 17.10 -21.20 19.40
C LEU A 104 16.77 -22.66 19.08
N LYS A 105 15.69 -23.22 19.64
CA LYS A 105 15.28 -24.61 19.48
C LYS A 105 14.03 -24.71 18.62
#